data_AF-A0A7X7BWT9-F1
#
_entry.id   AF-A0A7X7BWT9-F1
#
_cell.length_a   1.000
_cell.length_b   1.000
_cell.length_c   1.000
_cell.angle_alpha   90.00
_cell.angle_beta   90.00
_cell.angle_gamma   90.00
#
_symmetry.space_group_name_H-M   'P 1'
#
loop_
_entity.id
_entity.type
_entity.pdbx_description
1 polymer ?
#
loop_
_entity_poly.entity_id
_entity_poly.type
_entity_poly.pdbx_seq_one_letter_code
_entity_poly.pdbx_strand_id
1 'polypeptide(L)' 'MKKDKYLDKAITLFKKEGVSMPIEVIAEKMGVSKKTLYNNFESKDGLIEQCMESV' A
#
# COMPACT_ATOMS: atom_id res chain seq x y z
N MET A 1 -11.59 10.38 4.68
CA MET A 1 -10.54 9.55 5.30
C MET A 1 -10.54 8.11 4.77
N LYS A 2 -10.60 7.89 3.44
CA LYS A 2 -10.49 6.52 2.87
C LYS A 2 -9.04 6.08 2.69
N LYS A 3 -8.11 7.03 2.51
CA LYS A 3 -6.67 6.80 2.39
C LYS A 3 -6.08 6.13 3.62
N ASP A 4 -6.43 6.61 4.81
CA ASP A 4 -5.90 6.12 6.10
C ASP A 4 -6.17 4.62 6.30
N LYS A 5 -7.37 4.15 5.94
CA LYS A 5 -7.74 2.73 6.01
C LYS A 5 -6.94 1.84 5.06
N TYR A 6 -6.48 2.38 3.94
CA TYR A 6 -5.59 1.64 3.03
C TYR A 6 -4.16 1.65 3.54
N LEU A 7 -3.72 2.75 4.15
CA LEU A 7 -2.40 2.85 4.79
C LEU A 7 -2.24 1.79 5.89
N ASP A 8 -3.18 1.69 6.82
CA ASP A 8 -3.10 0.71 7.92
C ASP A 8 -3.00 -0.73 7.42
N LYS A 9 -3.76 -1.05 6.37
CA LYS A 9 -3.70 -2.35 5.71
C LYS A 9 -2.35 -2.58 5.03
N ALA A 10 -1.82 -1.58 4.32
CA ALA A 10 -0.53 -1.67 3.66
C ALA A 10 0.61 -1.83 4.67
N ILE A 11 0.60 -1.04 5.76
CA ILE A 11 1.57 -1.14 6.86
C ILE A 11 1.55 -2.54 7.49
N THR A 12 0.35 -3.06 7.78
CA THR A 12 0.19 -4.42 8.34
C THR A 12 0.74 -5.47 7.37
N LEU A 13 0.44 -5.32 6.08
CA LEU A 13 0.90 -6.22 5.04
C LEU A 13 2.44 -6.18 4.92
N PHE A 14 3.04 -4.99 4.88
CA PHE A 14 4.48 -4.81 4.76
C PHE A 14 5.23 -5.30 6.00
N LYS A 15 4.67 -5.14 7.20
CA LYS A 15 5.23 -5.72 8.42
C LYS A 15 5.24 -7.25 8.40
N LYS A 16 4.27 -7.88 7.72
CA LYS A 16 4.14 -9.34 7.67
C LYS A 16 4.94 -9.99 6.54
N GLU A 17 4.94 -9.38 5.36
CA GLU A 17 5.44 -10.00 4.11
C GLU A 17 6.62 -9.25 3.49
N GLY A 18 6.93 -8.05 3.99
CA GLY A 18 7.96 -7.17 3.44
C GLY A 18 7.51 -6.35 2.23
N VAL A 19 8.35 -5.40 1.82
CA VAL A 19 8.05 -4.45 0.72
C VAL A 19 8.55 -4.92 -0.66
N SER A 20 9.17 -6.11 -0.73
CA SER A 20 9.76 -6.63 -1.98
C SER A 20 8.71 -7.05 -3.03
N MET A 21 7.44 -7.16 -2.63
CA MET A 21 6.36 -7.61 -3.50
C MET A 21 6.04 -6.63 -4.65
N PRO A 22 5.59 -7.13 -5.82
CA PRO A 22 5.04 -6.28 -6.87
C PRO A 22 3.76 -5.55 -6.43
N ILE A 23 3.50 -4.38 -7.02
CA ILE A 23 2.29 -3.58 -6.71
C ILE A 23 1.00 -4.36 -6.99
N GLU A 24 1.03 -5.34 -7.89
CA GLU A 24 -0.07 -6.26 -8.18
C GLU A 24 -0.47 -7.08 -6.98
N VAL A 25 0.53 -7.74 -6.39
CA VAL A 25 0.36 -8.61 -5.24
C VAL A 25 -0.10 -7.79 -4.04
N ILE A 26 0.42 -6.57 -3.89
CA ILE A 26 -0.01 -5.64 -2.86
C ILE A 26 -1.49 -5.29 -3.03
N ALA A 27 -1.92 -4.92 -4.25
CA ALA A 27 -3.32 -4.61 -4.55
C ALA A 27 -4.25 -5.79 -4.23
N GLU A 28 -3.87 -6.98 -4.69
CA GLU A 28 -4.62 -8.21 -4.47
C GLU A 28 -4.74 -8.55 -2.98
N LYS A 29 -3.63 -8.54 -2.23
CA LYS A 29 -3.61 -8.80 -0.79
C LYS A 29 -4.38 -7.73 0.02
N MET A 30 -4.40 -6.48 -0.46
CA MET A 30 -5.17 -5.40 0.16
C MET A 30 -6.68 -5.45 -0.19
N GLY A 31 -7.06 -6.25 -1.20
CA GLY A 31 -8.42 -6.34 -1.71
C GLY A 31 -8.83 -5.09 -2.50
N VAL A 32 -7.88 -4.45 -3.17
CA VAL A 32 -8.09 -3.23 -3.97
C VAL A 32 -7.58 -3.42 -5.40
N SER A 33 -8.03 -2.58 -6.32
CA SER A 33 -7.50 -2.59 -7.68
C SER A 33 -6.16 -1.85 -7.76
N LYS A 34 -5.29 -2.23 -8.70
CA LYS A 34 -4.11 -1.44 -9.08
C LYS A 34 -4.45 0.05 -9.26
N LYS A 35 -5.54 0.32 -9.99
CA LYS A 35 -5.99 1.68 -10.29
C LYS A 35 -6.33 2.45 -9.02
N THR A 36 -6.87 1.79 -8.00
CA THR A 36 -7.11 2.39 -6.69
C THR A 36 -5.80 2.78 -6.02
N LEU A 37 -4.76 1.93 -6.07
CA LEU A 37 -3.45 2.28 -5.54
C LEU A 37 -2.85 3.46 -6.31
N TYR A 38 -2.79 3.40 -7.63
CA TYR A 38 -2.24 4.50 -8.45
C TYR A 38 -3.00 5.83 -8.34
N ASN A 39 -4.32 5.79 -8.10
CA ASN A 39 -5.11 6.99 -7.83
C ASN A 39 -4.80 7.62 -6.45
N ASN A 40 -4.27 6.85 -5.50
CA ASN A 40 -4.00 7.31 -4.15
C ASN A 40 -2.51 7.56 -3.90
N PHE A 41 -1.64 6.84 -4.61
CA PHE A 41 -0.19 6.80 -4.48
C PHE A 41 0.44 6.86 -5.87
N GLU A 42 1.41 7.77 -6.09
CA GLU A 42 2.01 7.97 -7.41
C GLU A 42 2.81 6.76 -7.91
N SER A 43 3.38 5.98 -6.99
CA SER A 43 4.17 4.80 -7.30
C SER A 43 4.17 3.79 -6.16
N LYS A 44 4.77 2.61 -6.38
CA LYS A 44 5.05 1.64 -5.33
C LYS A 44 5.89 2.27 -4.22
N ASP A 45 6.93 3.01 -4.61
CA ASP A 45 7.82 3.67 -3.65
C ASP A 45 7.07 4.76 -2.87
N GLY A 46 6.21 5.54 -3.53
CA GLY A 46 5.36 6.52 -2.84
C GLY A 46 4.38 5.89 -1.85
N LEU A 47 3.84 4.69 -2.15
CA LEU A 47 3.05 3.93 -1.17
C LEU A 47 3.90 3.51 0.04
N ILE A 48 5.13 3.04 -0.19
CA ILE A 48 6.05 2.62 0.88
C ILE A 48 6.44 3.83 1.73
N GLU A 49 6.82 4.93 1.11
CA GLU A 49 7.18 6.19 1.77
C GLU A 49 6.04 6.69 2.66
N GLN A 50 4.82 6.76 2.12
CA GLN A 50 3.63 7.11 2.92
C GLN A 50 3.41 6.15 4.09
N CYS A 51 3.66 4.85 3.91
CA CYS A 51 3.57 3.88 4.99
C CYS A 51 4.64 4.09 6.07
N MET A 52 5.84 4.57 5.69
CA MET A 52 6.92 4.87 6.62
C MET A 52 6.71 6.18 7.37
N GLU A 53 6.11 7.19 6.72
CA GLU A 53 5.74 8.48 7.34
C GLU A 53 4.61 8.35 8.38
N SER A 54 3.81 7.29 8.30
CA SER A 54 2.66 7.07 9.18
C SER A 54 2.95 6.18 10.41
N VAL A 55 4.20 5.75 10.59
CA VAL A 55 4.66 4.90 11.70
C VAL A 55 5.35 5.71 12.79
#